data_AF-A0A7S1NKH4-F1
#
_entry.id   AF-A0A7S1NKH4-F1
#
_cell.length_a   1.000
_cell.length_b   1.000
_cell.length_c   1.000
_cell.angle_alpha   90.00
_cell.angle_beta   90.00
_cell.angle_gamma   90.00
#
_symmetry.space_group_name_H-M   'P 1'
#
loop_
_entity.id
_entity.type
_entity.pdbx_description
1 polymer ?
#
loop_
_entity_poly.entity_id
_entity_poly.type
_entity_poly.pdbx_seq_one_letter_code
_entity_poly.pdbx_strand_id
1 'polypeptide(L)'
;ERDEDFKLLSPRLEATQHYYDWATKSWHSKPCLVQIDTKPFAEGQTRFAYRMMDHSLPPGQQAAVCKRRKKYNEKQCYVDVEMQELCCALAEDWNKLKPPKRIRFIKSYVLVCRDPFNSRGDEMTLTVEPLLRGRYLKHNNNVGYVPPRSRTTPQAFSHWTFEYTRGVLMVV
;
A
#
# COMPACT_ATOMS: atom_id res chain seq x y z
N GLU A 1 -20.97 -7.40 -11.34
CA GLU A 1 -20.08 -6.98 -10.24
C GLU A 1 -19.34 -5.65 -10.45
N ARG A 2 -19.57 -4.86 -11.52
CA ARG A 2 -18.81 -3.60 -11.76
C ARG A 2 -19.37 -2.35 -11.05
N ASP A 3 -20.64 -2.35 -10.62
CA ASP A 3 -21.35 -1.13 -10.21
C ASP A 3 -21.59 -0.95 -8.69
N GLU A 4 -21.20 -1.92 -7.85
CA GLU A 4 -21.43 -1.82 -6.39
C GLU A 4 -20.27 -1.16 -5.63
N ASP A 5 -19.07 -1.10 -6.22
CA ASP A 5 -17.83 -0.83 -5.47
C ASP A 5 -17.57 0.65 -5.12
N PHE A 6 -18.37 1.62 -5.56
CA PHE A 6 -18.08 3.06 -5.33
C PHE A 6 -19.32 3.91 -5.06
N LYS A 7 -20.37 3.32 -4.47
CA LYS A 7 -21.67 4.00 -4.28
C LYS A 7 -21.69 5.03 -3.14
N LEU A 8 -20.71 5.01 -2.23
CA LEU A 8 -20.68 5.84 -1.01
C LEU A 8 -19.45 6.74 -0.94
N LEU A 9 -19.02 7.24 -2.10
CA LEU A 9 -17.91 8.16 -2.21
C LEU A 9 -18.22 9.51 -1.56
N SER A 10 -17.24 10.06 -0.83
CA SER A 10 -17.25 11.44 -0.37
C SER A 10 -17.39 12.43 -1.54
N PRO A 11 -17.68 13.71 -1.29
CA PRO A 11 -17.33 14.77 -2.24
C PRO A 11 -15.86 14.68 -2.66
N ARG A 12 -15.54 15.25 -3.82
CA ARG A 12 -14.15 15.31 -4.28
C ARG A 12 -13.30 16.13 -3.32
N LEU A 13 -12.11 15.62 -3.01
CA LEU A 13 -11.16 16.19 -2.08
C LEU A 13 -9.88 16.53 -2.83
N GLU A 14 -9.45 17.79 -2.72
CA GLU A 14 -8.08 18.14 -3.06
C GLU A 14 -7.13 17.54 -2.03
N ALA A 15 -6.04 16.96 -2.52
CA ALA A 15 -5.09 16.23 -1.70
C ALA A 15 -3.69 16.32 -2.30
N THR A 16 -2.69 16.03 -1.49
CA THR A 16 -1.29 15.91 -1.93
C THR A 16 -0.84 14.47 -1.81
N GLN A 17 -0.31 13.92 -2.91
CA GLN A 17 0.36 12.62 -2.91
C GLN A 17 1.84 12.85 -2.64
N HIS A 18 2.38 12.20 -1.62
CA HIS A 18 3.82 12.10 -1.38
C HIS A 18 4.29 10.68 -1.69
N TYR A 19 5.22 10.56 -2.62
CA TYR A 19 5.80 9.27 -3.02
C TYR A 19 7.31 9.29 -2.84
N TYR A 20 7.86 8.14 -2.47
CA TYR A 20 9.29 7.99 -2.24
C TYR A 20 9.96 7.40 -3.47
N ASP A 21 11.08 7.98 -3.88
CA ASP A 21 11.94 7.42 -4.90
C ASP A 21 13.13 6.70 -4.25
N TRP A 22 13.11 5.36 -4.36
CA TRP A 22 14.16 4.50 -3.81
C TRP A 22 15.53 4.74 -4.46
N ALA A 23 15.59 5.16 -5.72
CA ALA A 23 16.87 5.36 -6.42
C ALA A 23 17.56 6.64 -5.93
N THR A 24 16.81 7.73 -5.78
CA THR A 24 17.33 9.04 -5.34
C THR A 24 17.27 9.25 -3.82
N LYS A 25 16.63 8.34 -3.08
CA LYS A 25 16.40 8.45 -1.62
C LYS A 25 15.68 9.72 -1.22
N SER A 26 14.71 10.13 -2.03
CA SER A 26 14.05 11.41 -1.86
C SER A 26 12.54 11.31 -1.96
N TRP A 27 11.86 12.23 -1.26
CA TRP A 27 10.41 12.37 -1.30
C TRP A 27 10.03 13.39 -2.36
N HIS A 28 8.99 13.06 -3.13
CA HIS A 28 8.39 13.94 -4.10
C HIS A 28 6.90 14.09 -3.81
N SER A 29 6.34 15.20 -4.25
CA SER A 29 4.93 15.52 -3.99
C SER A 29 4.24 15.98 -5.26
N LYS A 30 2.96 15.66 -5.39
CA LYS A 30 2.11 16.21 -6.46
C LYS A 30 0.66 16.38 -5.97
N PRO A 31 -0.05 17.41 -6.44
CA PRO A 31 -1.47 17.55 -6.15
C PRO A 31 -2.27 16.43 -6.82
N CYS A 32 -3.40 16.07 -6.23
CA CYS A 32 -4.36 15.15 -6.78
C CYS A 32 -5.79 15.46 -6.32
N LEU A 33 -6.76 14.84 -6.98
CA LEU A 33 -8.18 14.96 -6.68
C LEU A 33 -8.75 13.57 -6.43
N VAL A 34 -9.26 13.33 -5.23
CA VAL A 34 -9.70 11.99 -4.82
C VAL A 34 -11.13 11.97 -4.29
N GLN A 35 -11.74 10.80 -4.26
CA GLN A 35 -12.94 10.52 -3.46
C GLN A 35 -12.70 9.26 -2.64
N ILE A 36 -13.10 9.28 -1.37
CA ILE A 36 -12.88 8.18 -0.44
C ILE A 36 -14.23 7.65 0.02
N ASP A 37 -14.40 6.34 0.09
CA ASP A 37 -15.60 5.73 0.66
C ASP A 37 -15.80 6.17 2.11
N THR A 38 -17.05 6.43 2.49
CA THR A 38 -17.39 6.83 3.87
C THR A 38 -17.29 5.73 4.91
N LYS A 39 -17.21 4.47 4.47
CA LYS A 39 -17.12 3.29 5.34
C LYS A 39 -15.97 2.39 4.89
N PRO A 40 -15.21 1.82 5.84
CA PRO A 40 -14.18 0.86 5.47
C PRO A 40 -14.82 -0.43 4.95
N PHE A 41 -14.21 -1.04 3.95
CA PHE A 41 -14.64 -2.35 3.44
C PHE A 41 -13.88 -3.51 4.08
N ALA A 42 -12.76 -3.22 4.73
CA ALA A 42 -11.96 -4.19 5.46
C ALA A 42 -11.19 -3.50 6.59
N GLU A 43 -10.76 -4.28 7.57
CA GLU A 43 -9.85 -3.83 8.61
C GLU A 43 -8.81 -4.90 8.95
N GLY A 44 -7.64 -4.43 9.35
CA GLY A 44 -6.61 -5.26 9.97
C GLY A 44 -6.42 -4.89 11.44
N GLN A 45 -5.34 -5.39 12.03
CA GLN A 45 -5.02 -5.11 13.43
C GLN A 45 -4.79 -3.61 13.69
N THR A 46 -4.12 -2.90 12.77
CA THR A 46 -3.66 -1.52 13.00
C THR A 46 -4.30 -0.48 12.08
N ARG A 47 -5.03 -0.90 11.03
CA ARG A 47 -5.54 -0.03 9.98
C ARG A 47 -6.93 -0.42 9.51
N PHE A 48 -7.72 0.57 9.11
CA PHE A 48 -8.93 0.42 8.31
C PHE A 48 -8.57 0.60 6.83
N ALA A 49 -9.25 -0.11 5.94
CA ALA A 49 -9.11 0.03 4.49
C ALA A 49 -10.42 0.53 3.88
N TYR A 50 -10.31 1.58 3.08
CA TYR A 50 -11.41 2.22 2.36
C TYR A 50 -11.13 2.15 0.87
N ARG A 51 -12.17 2.06 0.06
CA ARG A 51 -12.01 2.25 -1.38
C ARG A 51 -11.82 3.73 -1.67
N MET A 52 -11.07 4.01 -2.72
CA MET A 52 -10.78 5.36 -3.16
C MET A 52 -10.80 5.43 -4.68
N MET A 53 -11.23 6.56 -5.22
CA MET A 53 -11.03 6.93 -6.62
C MET A 53 -10.05 8.09 -6.70
N ASP A 54 -8.96 7.90 -7.45
CA ASP A 54 -7.99 8.93 -7.79
C ASP A 54 -8.30 9.47 -9.19
N HIS A 55 -8.91 10.65 -9.24
CA HIS A 55 -9.32 11.30 -10.49
C HIS A 55 -8.16 11.94 -11.25
N SER A 56 -6.97 11.98 -10.65
CA SER A 56 -5.75 12.45 -11.31
C SER A 56 -5.07 11.36 -12.14
N LEU A 57 -5.55 10.12 -12.06
CA LEU A 57 -5.08 9.00 -12.88
C LEU A 57 -5.94 8.81 -14.14
N PRO A 58 -5.37 8.21 -15.21
CA PRO A 58 -6.13 7.89 -16.42
C PRO A 58 -7.34 6.97 -16.14
N PRO A 59 -8.41 7.06 -16.96
CA PRO A 59 -9.55 6.14 -16.86
C PRO A 59 -9.11 4.67 -16.84
N GLY A 60 -9.72 3.89 -15.93
CA GLY A 60 -9.36 2.49 -15.71
C GLY A 60 -8.23 2.25 -14.70
N GLN A 61 -7.49 3.28 -14.29
CA GLN A 61 -6.44 3.21 -13.26
C GLN A 61 -6.80 3.95 -11.95
N GLN A 62 -7.99 4.54 -11.90
CA GLN A 62 -8.43 5.41 -10.81
C GLN A 62 -8.74 4.66 -9.51
N ALA A 63 -9.05 3.36 -9.59
CA ALA A 63 -9.45 2.57 -8.43
C ALA A 63 -8.27 2.25 -7.50
N ALA A 64 -8.37 2.69 -6.25
CA ALA A 64 -7.36 2.56 -5.22
C ALA A 64 -7.95 2.11 -3.88
N VAL A 65 -7.06 1.77 -2.95
CA VAL A 65 -7.37 1.50 -1.54
C VAL A 65 -6.57 2.47 -0.70
N CYS A 66 -7.25 3.29 0.10
CA CYS A 66 -6.60 4.12 1.10
C CYS A 66 -6.75 3.49 2.49
N LYS A 67 -5.68 3.57 3.29
CA LYS A 67 -5.60 2.93 4.60
C LYS A 67 -5.40 3.99 5.67
N ARG A 68 -6.31 4.02 6.64
CA ARG A 68 -6.25 4.88 7.82
C ARG A 68 -5.78 4.09 9.03
N ARG A 69 -4.78 4.59 9.77
CA ARG A 69 -4.37 3.96 11.04
C ARG A 69 -5.47 4.11 12.09
N LYS A 70 -5.64 3.07 12.91
CA LYS A 70 -6.56 3.09 14.06
C LYS A 70 -6.06 4.06 15.16
N LYS A 71 -4.74 4.13 15.35
CA LYS A 71 -4.06 5.13 16.17
C LYS A 71 -3.34 6.12 15.26
N TYR A 72 -3.67 7.41 15.37
CA TYR A 72 -3.07 8.45 14.54
C TYR A 72 -1.54 8.47 14.72
N ASN A 73 -0.82 8.40 13.60
CA ASN A 73 0.64 8.53 13.54
C ASN A 73 1.03 8.77 12.07
N GLU A 74 1.17 10.05 11.69
CA GLU A 74 1.55 10.48 10.34
C GLU A 74 2.95 9.99 9.94
N LYS A 75 3.93 10.09 10.84
CA LYS A 75 5.33 9.72 10.56
C LYS A 75 5.44 8.27 10.15
N GLN A 76 4.65 7.40 10.79
CA GLN A 76 4.62 5.99 10.44
C GLN A 76 4.03 5.73 9.04
N CYS A 77 3.18 6.59 8.51
CA CYS A 77 2.71 6.46 7.12
C CYS A 77 3.86 6.66 6.12
N TYR A 78 4.74 7.61 6.37
CA TYR A 78 5.94 7.83 5.54
C TYR A 78 6.92 6.65 5.65
N VAL A 79 7.18 6.18 6.86
CA VAL A 79 8.04 5.00 7.10
C VAL A 79 7.48 3.76 6.39
N ASP A 80 6.16 3.52 6.47
CA ASP A 80 5.52 2.37 5.81
C ASP A 80 5.68 2.42 4.28
N VAL A 81 5.59 3.62 3.67
CA VAL A 81 5.75 3.81 2.22
C VAL A 81 7.20 3.65 1.78
N GLU A 82 8.16 4.20 2.53
CA GLU A 82 9.59 4.02 2.26
C GLU A 82 9.99 2.53 2.34
N MET A 83 9.51 1.83 3.37
CA MET A 83 9.70 0.38 3.51
C MET A 83 9.11 -0.41 2.33
N GLN A 84 7.93 -0.01 1.84
CA GLN A 84 7.31 -0.65 0.69
C GLN A 84 8.14 -0.44 -0.59
N GLU A 85 8.71 0.74 -0.82
CA GLU A 85 9.59 0.98 -1.98
C GLU A 85 10.92 0.20 -1.87
N LEU A 86 11.46 0.00 -0.67
CA LEU A 86 12.57 -0.95 -0.45
C LEU A 86 12.16 -2.37 -0.87
N CYS A 87 10.96 -2.82 -0.49
CA CYS A 87 10.46 -4.14 -0.89
C CYS A 87 10.30 -4.25 -2.42
N CYS A 88 9.87 -3.18 -3.10
CA CYS A 88 9.83 -3.11 -4.56
C CYS A 88 11.23 -3.32 -5.17
N ALA A 89 12.24 -2.62 -4.68
CA ALA A 89 13.61 -2.74 -5.17
C ALA A 89 14.20 -4.15 -4.94
N LEU A 90 13.96 -4.74 -3.76
CA LEU A 90 14.35 -6.12 -3.47
C LEU A 90 13.66 -7.13 -4.40
N ALA A 91 12.39 -6.91 -4.74
CA ALA A 91 11.69 -7.76 -5.71
C ALA A 91 12.27 -7.63 -7.13
N GLU A 92 12.72 -6.45 -7.53
CA GLU A 92 13.42 -6.27 -8.81
C GLU A 92 14.74 -7.02 -8.84
N ASP A 93 15.53 -6.94 -7.76
CA ASP A 93 16.78 -7.69 -7.61
C ASP A 93 16.53 -9.21 -7.62
N TRP A 94 15.53 -9.70 -6.89
CA TRP A 94 15.09 -11.09 -6.94
C TRP A 94 14.75 -11.54 -8.37
N ASN A 95 14.03 -10.70 -9.13
CA ASN A 95 13.61 -11.04 -10.48
C ASN A 95 14.78 -11.12 -11.48
N LYS A 96 15.91 -10.44 -11.22
CA LYS A 96 17.15 -10.55 -12.02
C LYS A 96 17.76 -11.95 -11.94
N LEU A 97 17.53 -12.68 -10.85
CA LEU A 97 17.95 -14.08 -10.69
C LEU A 97 17.16 -15.08 -11.55
N LYS A 98 16.16 -14.60 -12.31
CA LYS A 98 15.28 -15.41 -13.16
C LYS A 98 14.62 -16.59 -12.39
N PRO A 99 13.97 -16.33 -11.25
CA PRO A 99 13.28 -17.36 -10.47
C PRO A 99 12.13 -17.98 -11.30
N PRO A 100 11.67 -19.20 -10.98
CA PRO A 100 10.56 -19.84 -11.69
C PRO A 100 9.26 -19.00 -11.71
N LYS A 101 9.07 -18.16 -10.68
CA LYS A 101 7.99 -17.16 -10.64
C LYS A 101 8.57 -15.84 -10.17
N ARG A 102 8.44 -14.82 -11.03
CA ARG A 102 8.71 -13.43 -10.67
C ARG A 102 7.67 -12.92 -9.68
N ILE A 103 8.05 -11.92 -8.90
CA ILE A 103 7.18 -11.25 -7.94
C ILE A 103 7.16 -9.75 -8.19
N ARG A 104 6.18 -9.05 -7.61
CA ARG A 104 6.09 -7.60 -7.62
C ARG A 104 5.37 -7.14 -6.37
N PHE A 105 5.92 -6.15 -5.68
CA PHE A 105 5.20 -5.38 -4.69
C PHE A 105 4.42 -4.27 -5.39
N ILE A 106 3.22 -3.98 -4.91
CA ILE A 106 2.49 -2.79 -5.33
C ILE A 106 3.16 -1.56 -4.73
N LYS A 107 3.25 -0.50 -5.53
CA LYS A 107 3.68 0.81 -5.03
C LYS A 107 2.62 1.40 -4.11
N SER A 108 3.09 2.14 -3.11
CA SER A 108 2.25 2.88 -2.18
C SER A 108 2.72 4.33 -2.14
N TYR A 109 1.83 5.24 -1.77
CA TYR A 109 2.17 6.64 -1.49
C TYR A 109 1.45 7.12 -0.23
N VAL A 110 1.93 8.22 0.35
CA VAL A 110 1.23 8.92 1.43
C VAL A 110 0.27 9.92 0.79
N LEU A 111 -0.96 9.97 1.28
CA LEU A 111 -1.96 10.96 0.88
C LEU A 111 -2.25 11.87 2.07
N VAL A 112 -2.11 13.17 1.87
CA VAL A 112 -2.45 14.21 2.84
C VAL A 112 -3.64 15.00 2.30
N CYS A 113 -4.73 15.06 3.07
CA CYS A 113 -5.96 15.75 2.69
C CYS A 113 -6.74 16.20 3.92
N ARG A 114 -7.77 17.03 3.72
CA ARG A 114 -8.72 17.37 4.79
C ARG A 114 -9.56 16.14 5.13
N ASP A 115 -9.74 15.83 6.42
CA ASP A 115 -10.57 14.71 6.86
C ASP A 115 -12.04 14.92 6.45
N PRO A 116 -12.60 14.14 5.51
CA PRO A 116 -13.99 14.30 5.09
C PRO A 116 -14.99 13.75 6.13
N PHE A 117 -14.52 13.04 7.17
CA PHE A 117 -15.34 12.43 8.20
C PHE A 117 -15.43 13.27 9.48
N ASN A 118 -14.75 14.40 9.50
CA ASN A 118 -14.65 15.26 10.66
C ASN A 118 -15.02 16.69 10.28
N SER A 119 -16.05 17.24 10.93
CA SER A 119 -16.54 18.60 10.68
C SER A 119 -15.53 19.69 11.01
N ARG A 120 -14.53 19.42 11.86
CA ARG A 120 -13.43 20.35 12.15
C ARG A 120 -12.50 20.54 10.97
N GLY A 121 -12.46 19.56 10.06
CA GLY A 121 -11.60 19.64 8.89
C GLY A 121 -10.12 19.51 9.22
N ASP A 122 -9.82 18.71 10.23
CA ASP A 122 -8.44 18.38 10.62
C ASP A 122 -7.72 17.72 9.42
N GLU A 123 -6.39 17.88 9.34
CA GLU A 123 -5.59 17.19 8.33
C GLU A 123 -5.58 15.68 8.59
N MET A 124 -5.67 14.89 7.53
CA MET A 124 -5.66 13.44 7.55
C MET A 124 -4.54 12.91 6.66
N THR A 125 -3.65 12.12 7.27
CA THR A 125 -2.58 11.39 6.58
C THR A 125 -2.94 9.92 6.42
N LEU A 126 -2.95 9.43 5.19
CA LEU A 126 -3.27 8.06 4.81
C LEU A 126 -2.14 7.42 3.99
N THR A 127 -2.11 6.09 3.91
CA THR A 127 -1.31 5.39 2.88
C THR A 127 -2.22 4.84 1.80
N VAL A 128 -1.87 4.98 0.53
CA VAL A 128 -2.71 4.59 -0.61
C VAL A 128 -1.95 3.64 -1.52
N GLU A 129 -2.63 2.63 -2.02
CA GLU A 129 -2.14 1.67 -3.01
C GLU A 129 -3.21 1.37 -4.07
N PRO A 130 -2.85 0.88 -5.27
CA PRO A 130 -3.82 0.47 -6.28
C PRO A 130 -4.73 -0.65 -5.78
N LEU A 131 -6.00 -0.64 -6.21
CA LEU A 131 -6.93 -1.73 -5.87
C LEU A 131 -6.50 -3.03 -6.57
N LEU A 132 -6.12 -4.02 -5.77
CA LEU A 132 -5.84 -5.37 -6.26
C LEU A 132 -7.13 -6.15 -6.48
N ARG A 133 -7.32 -6.63 -7.71
CA ARG A 133 -8.43 -7.53 -8.06
C ARG A 133 -8.02 -8.99 -7.87
N GLY A 134 -8.94 -9.78 -7.32
CA GLY A 134 -8.76 -11.21 -7.10
C GLY A 134 -8.72 -11.60 -5.61
N ARG A 135 -8.34 -12.85 -5.34
CA ARG A 135 -8.33 -13.40 -3.99
C ARG A 135 -7.06 -12.97 -3.25
N TYR A 136 -7.22 -12.19 -2.18
CA TYR A 136 -6.14 -11.86 -1.27
C TYR A 136 -5.74 -13.08 -0.42
N LEU A 137 -4.45 -13.40 -0.35
CA LEU A 137 -3.90 -14.51 0.42
C LEU A 137 -2.65 -14.04 1.16
N LYS A 138 -2.62 -14.26 2.48
CA LYS A 138 -1.42 -14.03 3.31
C LYS A 138 -0.56 -15.30 3.30
N HIS A 139 0.71 -15.17 2.92
CA HIS A 139 1.61 -16.33 2.70
C HIS A 139 2.48 -16.69 3.90
N ASN A 140 2.75 -15.74 4.78
CA ASN A 140 3.47 -15.87 6.05
C ASN A 140 3.08 -14.68 6.94
N ASN A 141 3.58 -14.62 8.17
CA ASN A 141 3.44 -13.44 9.01
C ASN A 141 4.78 -12.98 9.59
N ASN A 142 4.73 -11.85 10.27
CA ASN A 142 5.88 -11.21 10.91
C ASN A 142 6.31 -11.83 12.26
N VAL A 143 5.80 -13.01 12.62
CA VAL A 143 6.15 -13.75 13.84
C VAL A 143 6.34 -15.26 13.59
N GLY A 144 6.69 -15.65 12.35
CA GLY A 144 7.13 -17.00 12.00
C GLY A 144 6.05 -18.00 11.57
N TYR A 145 4.78 -17.60 11.47
CA TYR A 145 3.71 -18.49 10.98
C TYR A 145 3.76 -18.66 9.46
N VAL A 146 3.67 -19.92 9.01
CA VAL A 146 3.52 -20.31 7.61
C VAL A 146 2.27 -21.21 7.47
N PRO A 147 1.32 -20.90 6.56
CA PRO A 147 0.15 -21.75 6.35
C PRO A 147 0.53 -23.15 5.83
N PRO A 148 -0.17 -24.24 6.22
CA PRO A 148 0.19 -25.62 5.83
C PRO A 148 0.29 -25.90 4.33
N ARG A 149 -0.43 -25.15 3.48
CA ARG A 149 -0.37 -25.24 2.01
C ARG A 149 0.33 -24.02 1.40
N SER A 150 1.42 -23.57 2.02
CA SER A 150 2.17 -22.39 1.57
C SER A 150 2.82 -22.63 0.21
N ARG A 151 2.84 -21.59 -0.62
CA ARG A 151 3.59 -21.58 -1.86
C ARG A 151 5.09 -21.39 -1.56
N THR A 152 5.95 -21.93 -2.42
CA THR A 152 7.41 -21.82 -2.28
C THR A 152 7.93 -20.39 -2.50
N THR A 153 7.46 -19.70 -3.54
CA THR A 153 8.00 -18.38 -3.94
C THR A 153 8.00 -17.34 -2.81
N PRO A 154 6.92 -17.15 -2.03
CA PRO A 154 6.93 -16.22 -0.90
C PRO A 154 8.00 -16.55 0.15
N GLN A 155 8.14 -17.83 0.54
CA GLN A 155 9.11 -18.22 1.57
C GLN A 155 10.55 -18.12 1.06
N ALA A 156 10.78 -18.54 -0.19
CA ALA A 156 12.08 -18.45 -0.83
C ALA A 156 12.52 -16.99 -0.98
N PHE A 157 11.60 -16.07 -1.30
CA PHE A 157 11.88 -14.65 -1.32
C PHE A 157 12.23 -14.11 0.07
N SER A 158 11.45 -14.45 1.11
CA SER A 158 11.78 -14.07 2.50
C SER A 158 13.18 -14.53 2.90
N HIS A 159 13.51 -15.81 2.68
CA HIS A 159 14.84 -16.35 2.94
C HIS A 159 15.93 -15.64 2.15
N TRP A 160 15.71 -15.42 0.85
CA TRP A 160 16.64 -14.72 -0.01
C TRP A 160 16.91 -13.28 0.46
N THR A 161 15.90 -12.53 0.92
CA THR A 161 16.14 -11.16 1.43
C THR A 161 17.06 -11.16 2.65
N PHE A 162 16.95 -12.17 3.53
CA PHE A 162 17.84 -12.32 4.68
C PHE A 162 19.27 -12.62 4.25
N GLU A 163 19.46 -13.57 3.33
CA GLU A 163 20.78 -13.93 2.82
C GLU A 163 21.43 -12.78 2.02
N TYR A 164 20.68 -12.18 1.10
CA TYR A 164 21.12 -11.08 0.23
C TYR A 164 21.56 -9.86 1.05
N THR A 165 20.86 -9.58 2.14
CA THR A 165 21.19 -8.48 3.05
C THR A 165 22.14 -8.88 4.18
N ARG A 166 22.73 -10.09 4.13
CA ARG A 166 23.69 -10.61 5.13
C ARG A 166 23.15 -10.57 6.56
N GLY A 167 21.87 -10.88 6.70
CA GLY A 167 21.18 -10.92 7.99
C GLY A 167 20.70 -9.58 8.53
N VAL A 168 20.85 -8.48 7.76
CA VAL A 168 20.41 -7.14 8.21
C VAL A 168 18.89 -7.01 8.27
N LEU A 169 18.16 -7.59 7.30
CA LEU A 169 16.70 -7.54 7.28
C LEU A 169 16.09 -8.79 6.66
N MET A 170 14.79 -8.98 6.87
CA MET A 170 14.00 -10.04 6.24
C MET A 170 12.61 -9.49 5.88
N VAL A 171 12.16 -9.72 4.65
CA VAL A 171 10.80 -9.36 4.21
C VAL A 171 9.86 -10.54 4.43
N VAL A 172 8.76 -10.32 5.17
CA VAL A 172 7.81 -11.35 5.67
C VAL A 172 6.36 -10.88 5.60
#